data_AF-A0A7C5EXK3-F1
#
_entry.id   AF-A0A7C5EXK3-F1
#
_cell.length_a   1.000
_cell.length_b   1.000
_cell.length_c   1.000
_cell.angle_alpha   90.00
_cell.angle_beta   90.00
_cell.angle_gamma   90.00
#
_symmetry.space_group_name_H-M   'P 1'
#
loop_
_entity.id
_entity.type
_entity.pdbx_description
1 polymer ?
#
loop_
_entity_poly.entity_id
_entity_poly.type
_entity_poly.pdbx_seq_one_letter_code
_entity_poly.pdbx_strand_id
1 'polypeptide(L)'
;MSRQGERVPTAESLQACDRPRTWRLRVALQRLSGTRFWRPLLTGLLLAPALGWIAWNAYRNWGTLSGSSWTPRPVLLAASLAVFSAAFFAVLWGWGRIVGHVAGFGRFFPNARVYALSNLPRRIPGPFWYMLGRVHLYRAEGVAPTETLVATVLEILLLITTGAVTALLAQPFSQTHHPVQVGLTASLFLVALLLLQPAVFNHIAHSLLKRMGGNGPVAVTYRGLGLPALAYFLGWVLTGTSLFLAARAVVSLPWARLPETIGLWAISGTIGLLTSLFLFGLAVREVALSLLLAAYIPQPLAVAVAVLFWFLLTAGELFWAGVFAFLARLRQ
;
A
#
# COMPACT_ATOMS: atom_id res chain seq x y z
N MET A 1 65.11 -44.83 -21.62
CA MET A 1 63.73 -45.35 -21.55
C MET A 1 63.27 -45.32 -20.10
N SER A 2 62.39 -44.39 -19.72
CA SER A 2 61.47 -44.53 -18.58
C SER A 2 60.60 -43.26 -18.44
N ARG A 3 59.37 -43.33 -18.95
CA ARG A 3 58.30 -42.38 -18.60
C ARG A 3 57.76 -42.80 -17.23
N GLN A 4 57.89 -41.96 -16.20
CA GLN A 4 57.16 -42.12 -14.94
C GLN A 4 55.83 -41.36 -15.04
N GLY A 5 54.74 -42.07 -14.78
CA GLY A 5 53.38 -41.57 -14.91
C GLY A 5 52.98 -40.62 -13.79
N GLU A 6 52.41 -39.48 -14.18
CA GLU A 6 51.62 -38.61 -13.30
C GLU A 6 50.33 -39.35 -12.90
N ARG A 7 50.12 -39.54 -11.59
CA ARG A 7 48.87 -40.07 -11.06
C ARG A 7 47.80 -38.98 -11.11
N VAL A 8 46.73 -39.23 -11.83
CA VAL A 8 45.47 -38.49 -11.75
C VAL A 8 44.86 -38.68 -10.35
N PRO A 9 44.40 -37.64 -9.64
CA PRO A 9 43.76 -37.81 -8.34
C PRO A 9 42.40 -38.52 -8.50
N THR A 10 42.16 -39.56 -7.71
CA THR A 10 40.89 -40.29 -7.65
C THR A 10 39.79 -39.44 -7.00
N ALA A 11 38.55 -39.64 -7.49
CA ALA A 11 37.34 -38.89 -7.14
C ALA A 11 36.95 -38.93 -5.64
N GLU A 12 37.57 -39.80 -4.83
CA GLU A 12 37.37 -39.84 -3.37
C GLU A 12 38.09 -38.70 -2.64
N SER A 13 39.17 -38.14 -3.20
CA SER A 13 39.93 -37.05 -2.56
C SER A 13 39.21 -35.69 -2.56
N LEU A 14 38.12 -35.55 -3.32
CA LEU A 14 37.30 -34.33 -3.38
C LEU A 14 36.04 -34.39 -2.49
N GLN A 15 35.74 -35.53 -1.87
CA GLN A 15 34.56 -35.69 -1.00
C GLN A 15 34.79 -35.28 0.46
N ALA A 16 36.03 -34.96 0.84
CA ALA A 16 36.38 -34.46 2.17
C ALA A 16 36.40 -32.91 2.27
N CYS A 17 35.67 -32.21 1.40
CA CYS A 17 35.45 -30.78 1.59
C CYS A 17 34.30 -30.59 2.59
N ASP A 18 34.69 -30.40 3.85
CA ASP A 18 33.86 -30.12 5.01
C ASP A 18 32.82 -29.04 4.67
N ARG A 19 31.55 -29.45 4.45
CA ARG A 19 30.48 -28.51 4.10
C ARG A 19 30.29 -27.57 5.29
N PRO A 20 30.51 -26.26 5.13
CA PRO A 20 30.51 -25.33 6.27
C PRO A 20 29.17 -25.41 7.01
N ARG A 21 29.21 -25.35 8.35
CA ARG A 21 28.02 -25.33 9.26
C ARG A 21 26.92 -24.36 8.79
N THR A 22 27.29 -23.31 8.05
CA THR A 22 26.39 -22.33 7.43
C THR A 22 25.46 -22.90 6.36
N TRP A 23 25.82 -24.00 5.68
CA TRP A 23 24.96 -24.67 4.71
C TRP A 23 23.81 -25.41 5.41
N ARG A 24 24.10 -26.13 6.50
CA ARG A 24 23.06 -26.81 7.30
C ARG A 24 22.09 -25.82 7.96
N LEU A 25 22.59 -24.67 8.42
CA LEU A 25 21.76 -23.57 8.93
C LEU A 25 20.89 -22.92 7.85
N ARG A 26 21.41 -22.72 6.63
CA ARG A 26 20.61 -22.19 5.50
C ARG A 26 19.48 -23.14 5.08
N VAL A 27 19.74 -24.44 5.05
CA VAL A 27 18.73 -25.46 4.73
C VAL A 27 17.69 -25.60 5.85
N ALA A 28 18.10 -25.48 7.12
CA ALA A 28 17.17 -25.45 8.25
C ALA A 28 16.29 -24.18 8.27
N LEU A 29 16.86 -23.01 7.95
CA LEU A 29 16.12 -21.75 7.81
C LEU A 29 15.17 -21.76 6.60
N GLN A 30 15.55 -22.41 5.50
CA GLN A 30 14.67 -22.65 4.34
C GLN A 30 13.54 -23.66 4.64
N ARG A 31 13.75 -24.60 5.58
CA ARG A 31 12.69 -25.50 6.06
C ARG A 31 11.73 -24.80 7.03
N LEU A 32 12.21 -23.88 7.86
CA LEU A 32 11.37 -23.07 8.76
C LEU A 32 10.50 -22.05 8.00
N SER A 33 11.00 -21.48 6.89
CA SER A 33 10.23 -20.57 6.02
C SER A 33 9.12 -21.26 5.20
N GLY A 34 9.07 -22.60 5.22
CA GLY A 34 8.06 -23.42 4.55
C GLY A 34 6.80 -23.72 5.37
N THR A 35 6.71 -23.31 6.64
CA THR A 35 5.55 -23.62 7.47
C THR A 35 4.43 -22.60 7.23
N ARG A 36 3.34 -23.05 6.57
CA ARG A 36 2.06 -22.34 6.37
C ARG A 36 1.44 -21.75 7.66
N PHE A 37 1.95 -22.11 8.84
CA PHE A 37 1.41 -21.81 10.17
C PHE A 37 1.78 -20.42 10.73
N TRP A 38 2.95 -19.85 10.38
CA TRP A 38 3.31 -18.51 10.87
C TRP A 38 2.53 -17.38 10.19
N ARG A 39 2.00 -17.64 9.00
CA ARG A 39 1.19 -16.67 8.25
C ARG A 39 -0.09 -16.27 9.00
N PRO A 40 -0.96 -17.20 9.47
CA PRO A 40 -2.11 -16.83 10.27
C PRO A 40 -1.72 -16.26 11.65
N LEU A 41 -0.59 -16.69 12.24
CA LEU A 41 -0.13 -16.17 13.52
C LEU A 41 0.32 -14.70 13.43
N LEU A 42 1.09 -14.34 12.40
CA LEU A 42 1.47 -12.96 12.09
C LEU A 42 0.26 -12.11 11.70
N THR A 43 -0.69 -12.69 10.96
CA THR A 43 -1.95 -12.00 10.63
C THR A 43 -2.77 -11.74 11.90
N GLY A 44 -2.91 -12.73 12.78
CA GLY A 44 -3.57 -12.58 14.07
C GLY A 44 -2.89 -11.56 14.97
N LEU A 45 -1.55 -11.54 15.02
CA LEU A 45 -0.76 -10.58 15.78
C LEU A 45 -0.89 -9.14 15.25
N LEU A 46 -1.15 -8.95 13.95
CA LEU A 46 -1.39 -7.64 13.33
C LEU A 46 -2.82 -7.15 13.53
N LEU A 47 -3.79 -8.06 13.47
CA LEU A 47 -5.21 -7.75 13.70
C LEU A 47 -5.51 -7.53 15.20
N ALA A 48 -4.82 -8.23 16.10
CA ALA A 48 -5.11 -8.25 17.54
C ALA A 48 -4.97 -6.89 18.25
N PRO A 49 -3.96 -6.04 17.98
CA PRO A 49 -3.89 -4.71 18.58
C PRO A 49 -5.01 -3.78 18.10
N ALA A 50 -5.37 -3.87 16.81
CA ALA A 50 -6.50 -3.12 16.26
C ALA A 50 -7.81 -3.60 16.89
N LEU A 51 -8.07 -4.91 16.89
CA LEU A 51 -9.24 -5.54 17.52
C LEU A 51 -9.31 -5.27 19.02
N GLY A 52 -8.19 -5.33 19.73
CA GLY A 52 -8.08 -5.03 21.16
C GLY A 52 -8.35 -3.56 21.46
N TRP A 53 -7.84 -2.63 20.65
CA TRP A 53 -8.13 -1.21 20.77
C TRP A 53 -9.61 -0.90 20.49
N ILE A 54 -10.21 -1.56 19.50
CA ILE A 54 -11.64 -1.46 19.18
C ILE A 54 -12.47 -1.98 20.35
N ALA A 55 -12.16 -3.17 20.85
CA ALA A 55 -12.87 -3.77 21.98
C ALA A 55 -12.77 -2.89 23.23
N TRP A 56 -11.59 -2.33 23.50
CA TRP A 56 -11.37 -1.41 24.62
C TRP A 56 -12.16 -0.10 24.46
N ASN A 57 -12.15 0.52 23.27
CA ASN A 57 -12.92 1.75 23.02
C ASN A 57 -14.42 1.48 23.02
N ALA A 58 -14.87 0.34 22.49
CA ALA A 58 -16.26 -0.08 22.51
C ALA A 58 -16.74 -0.33 23.94
N TYR A 59 -15.91 -0.96 24.79
CA TYR A 59 -16.20 -1.17 26.20
C TYR A 59 -16.28 0.16 26.97
N ARG A 60 -15.30 1.05 26.79
CA ARG A 60 -15.26 2.35 27.49
C ARG A 60 -16.38 3.30 27.07
N ASN A 61 -16.76 3.29 25.79
CA ASN A 61 -17.80 4.18 25.26
C ASN A 61 -19.14 3.48 25.10
N TRP A 62 -19.32 2.29 25.70
CA TRP A 62 -20.52 1.48 25.53
C TRP A 62 -21.80 2.25 25.87
N GLY A 63 -21.78 3.11 26.89
CA GLY A 63 -22.92 3.97 27.24
C GLY A 63 -23.29 5.00 26.17
N THR A 64 -22.31 5.57 25.46
CA THR A 64 -22.53 6.53 24.36
C THR A 64 -22.94 5.81 23.07
N LEU A 65 -22.41 4.60 22.86
CA LEU A 65 -22.73 3.77 21.69
C LEU A 65 -24.10 3.10 21.83
N SER A 66 -24.51 2.67 23.01
CA SER A 66 -25.82 2.03 23.26
C SER A 66 -26.99 3.02 23.23
N GLY A 67 -26.73 4.30 23.55
CA GLY A 67 -27.70 5.40 23.44
C GLY A 67 -27.86 5.96 22.02
N SER A 68 -26.96 5.62 21.10
CA SER A 68 -27.06 6.03 19.70
C SER A 68 -27.92 5.04 18.92
N SER A 69 -28.91 5.49 18.15
CA SER A 69 -29.71 4.63 17.28
C SER A 69 -28.89 4.22 16.05
N TRP A 70 -28.07 3.17 16.19
CA TRP A 70 -27.36 2.57 15.06
C TRP A 70 -28.39 2.07 14.05
N THR A 71 -28.50 2.76 12.93
CA THR A 71 -29.27 2.30 11.78
C THR A 71 -28.28 1.89 10.69
N PRO A 72 -27.60 0.73 10.82
CA PRO A 72 -26.65 0.30 9.81
C PRO A 72 -27.38 0.20 8.48
N ARG A 73 -26.91 0.97 7.50
CA ARG A 73 -27.47 0.97 6.13
C ARG A 73 -26.60 0.08 5.26
N PRO A 74 -26.89 -1.23 5.12
CA PRO A 74 -26.04 -2.16 4.37
C PRO A 74 -25.88 -1.74 2.90
N VAL A 75 -26.89 -1.06 2.34
CA VAL A 75 -26.82 -0.48 0.99
C VAL A 75 -25.67 0.52 0.85
N LEU A 76 -25.40 1.36 1.86
CA LEU A 76 -24.28 2.30 1.83
C LEU A 76 -22.93 1.60 1.97
N LEU A 77 -22.86 0.51 2.73
CA LEU A 77 -21.64 -0.31 2.82
C LEU A 77 -21.35 -1.03 1.50
N ALA A 78 -22.38 -1.57 0.84
CA ALA A 78 -22.24 -2.16 -0.49
C ALA A 78 -21.81 -1.12 -1.53
N ALA A 79 -22.41 0.08 -1.50
CA ALA A 79 -22.01 1.20 -2.35
C ALA A 79 -20.55 1.63 -2.08
N SER A 80 -20.13 1.68 -0.81
CA SER A 80 -18.74 1.95 -0.43
C SER A 80 -17.78 0.92 -1.06
N LEU A 81 -18.09 -0.37 -0.98
CA LEU A 81 -17.28 -1.44 -1.58
C LEU A 81 -17.23 -1.35 -3.12
N ALA A 82 -18.34 -0.99 -3.75
CA ALA A 82 -18.40 -0.77 -5.20
C ALA A 82 -17.50 0.41 -5.64
N VAL A 83 -17.59 1.53 -4.92
CA VAL A 83 -16.75 2.71 -5.18
C VAL A 83 -15.27 2.41 -4.89
N PHE A 84 -14.97 1.69 -3.81
CA PHE A 84 -13.62 1.22 -3.53
C PHE A 84 -13.08 0.33 -4.66
N SER A 85 -13.91 -0.56 -5.21
CA SER A 85 -13.52 -1.41 -6.33
C SER A 85 -13.14 -0.56 -7.56
N ALA A 86 -13.95 0.45 -7.89
CA ALA A 86 -13.61 1.40 -8.97
C ALA A 86 -12.29 2.13 -8.68
N ALA A 87 -12.05 2.55 -7.43
CA ALA A 87 -10.79 3.16 -7.01
C ALA A 87 -9.61 2.19 -7.21
N PHE A 88 -9.76 0.93 -6.78
CA PHE A 88 -8.75 -0.10 -6.94
C PHE A 88 -8.40 -0.34 -8.41
N PHE A 89 -9.40 -0.38 -9.30
CA PHE A 89 -9.17 -0.49 -10.74
C PHE A 89 -8.45 0.73 -11.33
N ALA A 90 -8.79 1.94 -10.91
CA ALA A 90 -8.09 3.14 -11.35
C ALA A 90 -6.61 3.09 -10.96
N VAL A 91 -6.32 2.76 -9.70
CA VAL A 91 -4.94 2.63 -9.19
C VAL A 91 -4.20 1.50 -9.93
N LEU A 92 -4.84 0.35 -10.12
CA LEU A 92 -4.28 -0.78 -10.85
C LEU A 92 -3.94 -0.41 -12.31
N TRP A 93 -4.83 0.33 -12.98
CA TRP A 93 -4.59 0.82 -14.33
C TRP A 93 -3.42 1.80 -14.37
N GLY A 94 -3.36 2.75 -13.42
CA GLY A 94 -2.23 3.67 -13.27
C GLY A 94 -0.91 2.94 -13.10
N TRP A 95 -0.88 1.91 -12.25
CA TRP A 95 0.28 1.04 -12.07
C TRP A 95 0.68 0.31 -13.36
N GLY A 96 -0.29 -0.26 -14.09
CA GLY A 96 -0.02 -0.92 -15.38
C GLY A 96 0.58 0.02 -16.43
N ARG A 97 0.21 1.31 -16.41
CA ARG A 97 0.84 2.31 -17.28
C ARG A 97 2.28 2.60 -16.89
N ILE A 98 2.59 2.66 -15.59
CA ILE A 98 3.97 2.86 -15.11
C ILE A 98 4.83 1.65 -15.51
N VAL A 99 4.39 0.44 -15.20
CA VAL A 99 5.14 -0.79 -15.50
C VAL A 99 5.28 -0.99 -17.01
N GLY A 100 4.24 -0.70 -17.79
CA GLY A 100 4.32 -0.73 -19.25
C GLY A 100 5.34 0.27 -19.81
N HIS A 101 5.48 1.44 -19.19
CA HIS A 101 6.46 2.46 -19.61
C HIS A 101 7.90 2.13 -19.18
N VAL A 102 8.08 1.60 -17.96
CA VAL A 102 9.41 1.35 -17.38
C VAL A 102 9.98 0.00 -17.81
N ALA A 103 9.16 -1.04 -17.90
CA ALA A 103 9.59 -2.42 -18.13
C ALA A 103 9.06 -3.03 -19.44
N GLY A 104 8.31 -2.27 -20.25
CA GLY A 104 7.65 -2.80 -21.45
C GLY A 104 6.55 -3.84 -21.17
N PHE A 105 6.16 -4.03 -19.91
CA PHE A 105 5.21 -5.07 -19.51
C PHE A 105 3.77 -4.55 -19.50
N GLY A 106 3.09 -4.64 -20.65
CA GLY A 106 1.74 -4.10 -20.86
C GLY A 106 0.57 -5.08 -20.62
N ARG A 107 0.81 -6.29 -20.10
CA ARG A 107 -0.24 -7.32 -19.95
C ARG A 107 -1.13 -7.06 -18.73
N PHE A 108 -2.38 -6.68 -18.94
CA PHE A 108 -3.29 -6.26 -17.86
C PHE A 108 -3.52 -7.33 -16.78
N PHE A 109 -3.88 -8.56 -17.13
CA PHE A 109 -4.28 -9.58 -16.14
C PHE A 109 -3.12 -10.11 -15.29
N PRO A 110 -1.95 -10.48 -15.85
CA PRO A 110 -0.77 -10.80 -15.05
C PRO A 110 -0.38 -9.63 -14.13
N ASN A 111 -0.40 -8.41 -14.66
CA ASN A 111 -0.12 -7.21 -13.88
C ASN A 111 -1.12 -7.02 -12.73
N ALA A 112 -2.41 -7.24 -12.97
CA ALA A 112 -3.48 -7.16 -11.97
C ALA A 112 -3.30 -8.17 -10.84
N ARG A 113 -2.98 -9.42 -11.20
CA ARG A 113 -2.68 -10.46 -10.22
C ARG A 113 -1.47 -10.10 -9.37
N VAL A 114 -0.35 -9.71 -9.99
CA VAL A 114 0.87 -9.35 -9.27
C VAL A 114 0.62 -8.15 -8.37
N TYR A 115 -0.03 -7.10 -8.89
CA TYR A 115 -0.38 -5.91 -8.13
C TYR A 115 -1.24 -6.24 -6.91
N ALA A 116 -2.34 -6.97 -7.10
CA ALA A 116 -3.26 -7.30 -6.02
C ALA A 116 -2.61 -8.18 -4.94
N LEU A 117 -1.85 -9.21 -5.33
CA LEU A 117 -1.14 -10.08 -4.38
C LEU A 117 -0.03 -9.34 -3.63
N SER A 118 0.70 -8.48 -4.32
CA SER A 118 1.81 -7.71 -3.73
C SER A 118 1.36 -6.58 -2.81
N ASN A 119 0.10 -6.16 -2.90
CA ASN A 119 -0.47 -5.16 -1.99
C ASN A 119 -0.91 -5.75 -0.63
N LEU A 120 -1.16 -7.06 -0.52
CA LEU A 120 -1.57 -7.68 0.76
C LEU A 120 -0.52 -7.47 1.87
N PRO A 121 0.79 -7.66 1.63
CA PRO A 121 1.83 -7.38 2.61
C PRO A 121 1.95 -5.91 3.03
N ARG A 122 1.30 -4.96 2.34
CA ARG A 122 1.33 -3.53 2.71
C ARG A 122 0.72 -3.25 4.08
N ARG A 123 -0.08 -4.19 4.61
CA ARG A 123 -0.64 -4.14 5.96
C ARG A 123 0.37 -4.58 7.04
N ILE A 124 1.50 -5.17 6.65
CA ILE A 124 2.59 -5.56 7.55
C ILE A 124 3.53 -4.36 7.75
N PRO A 125 4.02 -4.13 8.98
CA PRO A 125 4.96 -3.08 9.28
C PRO A 125 6.20 -3.10 8.37
N GLY A 126 6.45 -1.97 7.70
CA GLY A 126 7.64 -1.75 6.88
C GLY A 126 7.38 -1.86 5.36
N PRO A 127 7.89 -0.91 4.55
CA PRO A 127 7.68 -0.91 3.10
C PRO A 127 8.41 -2.07 2.40
N PHE A 128 9.37 -2.69 3.09
CA PHE A 128 10.21 -3.76 2.56
C PHE A 128 9.42 -4.98 2.08
N TRP A 129 8.38 -5.41 2.81
CA TRP A 129 7.60 -6.61 2.46
C TRP A 129 6.83 -6.45 1.16
N TYR A 130 6.19 -5.30 1.01
CA TYR A 130 5.49 -4.90 -0.20
C TYR A 130 6.43 -4.89 -1.42
N MET A 131 7.61 -4.28 -1.26
CA MET A 131 8.58 -4.17 -2.34
C MET A 131 9.18 -5.52 -2.73
N LEU A 132 9.57 -6.33 -1.75
CA LEU A 132 10.15 -7.65 -1.98
C LEU A 132 9.14 -8.59 -2.66
N GLY A 133 7.88 -8.55 -2.20
CA GLY A 133 6.78 -9.29 -2.82
C GLY A 133 6.59 -8.92 -4.28
N ARG A 134 6.61 -7.63 -4.61
CA ARG A 134 6.56 -7.16 -6.00
C ARG A 134 7.72 -7.64 -6.84
N VAL A 135 8.95 -7.40 -6.40
CA VAL A 135 10.14 -7.78 -7.15
C VAL A 135 10.17 -9.28 -7.42
N HIS A 136 9.81 -10.08 -6.41
CA HIS A 136 9.77 -11.54 -6.56
C HIS A 136 8.72 -11.98 -7.60
N LEU A 137 7.51 -11.43 -7.54
CA LEU A 137 6.42 -11.79 -8.46
C LEU A 137 6.66 -11.27 -9.89
N TYR A 138 7.15 -10.05 -10.06
CA TYR A 138 7.47 -9.48 -11.37
C TYR A 138 8.66 -10.18 -12.04
N ARG A 139 9.63 -10.64 -11.25
CA ARG A 139 10.75 -11.43 -11.77
C ARG A 139 10.27 -12.75 -12.39
N ALA A 140 9.23 -13.37 -11.83
CA ALA A 140 8.63 -14.58 -12.41
C ALA A 140 7.93 -14.30 -13.75
N GLU A 141 7.52 -13.06 -13.99
CA GLU A 141 6.92 -12.59 -15.25
C GLU A 141 7.97 -12.02 -16.24
N GLY A 142 9.27 -12.14 -15.92
CA GLY A 142 10.37 -11.72 -16.79
C GLY A 142 10.79 -10.26 -16.67
N VAL A 143 10.22 -9.50 -15.73
CA VAL A 143 10.57 -8.08 -15.51
C VAL A 143 11.80 -7.97 -14.60
N ALA A 144 12.72 -7.05 -14.92
CA ALA A 144 13.94 -6.91 -14.13
C ALA A 144 13.63 -6.36 -12.71
N PRO A 145 14.36 -6.80 -11.66
CA PRO A 145 14.20 -6.25 -10.32
C PRO A 145 14.37 -4.74 -10.26
N THR A 146 15.35 -4.19 -10.98
CA THR A 146 15.63 -2.75 -11.06
C THR A 146 14.46 -1.97 -11.64
N GLU A 147 13.84 -2.45 -12.71
CA GLU A 147 12.66 -1.83 -13.34
C GLU A 147 11.46 -1.83 -12.40
N THR A 148 11.23 -2.95 -11.69
CA THR A 148 10.15 -3.06 -10.70
C THR A 148 10.35 -2.07 -9.54
N LEU A 149 11.58 -1.91 -9.09
CA LEU A 149 11.94 -0.94 -8.06
C LEU A 149 11.69 0.50 -8.54
N VAL A 150 12.14 0.83 -9.77
CA VAL A 150 11.91 2.15 -10.39
C VAL A 150 10.41 2.44 -10.46
N ALA A 151 9.62 1.52 -11.01
CA ALA A 151 8.17 1.66 -11.11
C ALA A 151 7.52 1.88 -9.73
N THR A 152 7.96 1.15 -8.70
CA THR A 152 7.41 1.29 -7.34
C THR A 152 7.75 2.63 -6.71
N VAL A 153 8.97 3.13 -6.90
CA VAL A 153 9.37 4.48 -6.43
C VAL A 153 8.54 5.55 -7.15
N LEU A 154 8.32 5.43 -8.46
CA LEU A 154 7.45 6.34 -9.21
C LEU A 154 6.02 6.34 -8.70
N GLU A 155 5.44 5.16 -8.44
CA GLU A 155 4.10 5.06 -7.86
C GLU A 155 4.02 5.76 -6.51
N ILE A 156 4.98 5.56 -5.61
CA ILE A 156 4.98 6.20 -4.28
C ILE A 156 5.01 7.73 -4.41
N LEU A 157 5.91 8.25 -5.24
CA LEU A 157 6.03 9.70 -5.45
C LEU A 157 4.76 10.29 -6.08
N LEU A 158 4.17 9.60 -7.05
CA LEU A 158 2.92 10.02 -7.66
C LEU A 158 1.75 9.95 -6.68
N LEU A 159 1.66 8.92 -5.84
CA LEU A 159 0.61 8.80 -4.81
C LEU A 159 0.73 9.94 -3.78
N ILE A 160 1.93 10.29 -3.33
CA ILE A 160 2.16 11.41 -2.42
C ILE A 160 1.75 12.73 -3.09
N THR A 161 2.20 12.96 -4.32
CA THR A 161 1.93 14.20 -5.05
C THR A 161 0.44 14.37 -5.34
N THR A 162 -0.21 13.34 -5.88
CA THR A 162 -1.65 13.35 -6.18
C THR A 162 -2.51 13.38 -4.93
N GLY A 163 -2.07 12.77 -3.83
CA GLY A 163 -2.75 12.84 -2.54
C GLY A 163 -2.74 14.26 -1.97
N ALA A 164 -1.59 14.92 -1.96
CA ALA A 164 -1.47 16.32 -1.56
C ALA A 164 -2.31 17.27 -2.44
N VAL A 165 -2.31 17.07 -3.76
CA VAL A 165 -3.16 17.83 -4.69
C VAL A 165 -4.64 17.58 -4.40
N THR A 166 -5.04 16.33 -4.14
CA THR A 166 -6.44 16.00 -3.79
C THR A 166 -6.86 16.67 -2.50
N ALA A 167 -5.99 16.66 -1.48
CA ALA A 167 -6.25 17.36 -0.21
C ALA A 167 -6.45 18.87 -0.42
N LEU A 168 -5.61 19.50 -1.25
CA LEU A 168 -5.73 20.92 -1.57
C LEU A 168 -7.02 21.23 -2.32
N LEU A 169 -7.34 20.46 -3.36
CA LEU A 169 -8.54 20.68 -4.16
C LEU A 169 -9.82 20.44 -3.37
N ALA A 170 -9.78 19.63 -2.32
CA ALA A 170 -10.90 19.42 -1.41
C ALA A 170 -11.14 20.60 -0.45
N GLN A 171 -10.11 21.39 -0.10
CA GLN A 171 -10.21 22.49 0.86
C GLN A 171 -11.30 23.54 0.54
N PRO A 172 -11.38 24.14 -0.67
CA PRO A 172 -12.35 25.19 -0.94
C PRO A 172 -13.81 24.73 -0.87
N PHE A 173 -14.06 23.42 -0.93
CA PHE A 173 -15.38 22.83 -0.82
C PHE A 173 -15.67 22.26 0.58
N SER A 174 -14.74 22.41 1.51
CA SER A 174 -14.93 22.07 2.92
C SER A 174 -15.87 23.08 3.56
N GLN A 175 -16.81 22.62 4.41
CA GLN A 175 -17.65 23.55 5.17
C GLN A 175 -16.92 24.13 6.39
N THR A 176 -15.80 23.52 6.72
CA THR A 176 -15.09 23.71 7.98
C THR A 176 -13.59 23.79 7.70
N HIS A 177 -12.94 24.81 8.25
CA HIS A 177 -11.52 25.06 8.04
C HIS A 177 -10.80 25.05 9.39
N HIS A 178 -10.37 23.88 9.82
CA HIS A 178 -9.56 23.77 11.02
C HIS A 178 -8.11 24.20 10.75
N PRO A 179 -7.50 25.06 11.58
CA PRO A 179 -6.14 25.58 11.35
C PRO A 179 -5.09 24.49 11.16
N VAL A 180 -5.18 23.40 11.92
CA VAL A 180 -4.28 22.24 11.81
C VAL A 180 -4.42 21.57 10.45
N GLN A 181 -5.64 21.38 9.95
CA GLN A 181 -5.87 20.76 8.65
C GLN A 181 -5.40 21.65 7.51
N VAL A 182 -5.65 22.96 7.59
CA VAL A 182 -5.16 23.93 6.61
C VAL A 182 -3.63 23.94 6.60
N GLY A 183 -3.00 23.97 7.78
CA GLY A 183 -1.55 23.90 7.93
C GLY A 183 -0.97 22.62 7.33
N LEU A 184 -1.54 21.46 7.67
CA LEU A 184 -1.13 20.17 7.09
C LEU A 184 -1.29 20.15 5.57
N THR A 185 -2.41 20.65 5.05
CA THR A 185 -2.66 20.69 3.60
C THR A 185 -1.64 21.60 2.90
N ALA A 186 -1.35 22.77 3.48
CA ALA A 186 -0.33 23.69 2.97
C ALA A 186 1.06 23.04 2.98
N SER A 187 1.45 22.38 4.08
CA SER A 187 2.74 21.67 4.17
C SER A 187 2.84 20.54 3.13
N LEU A 188 1.80 19.71 2.99
CA LEU A 188 1.75 18.65 1.99
C LEU A 188 1.80 19.19 0.56
N PHE A 189 1.14 20.32 0.31
CA PHE A 189 1.19 20.98 -0.99
C PHE A 189 2.59 21.50 -1.34
N LEU A 190 3.30 22.09 -0.38
CA LEU A 190 4.70 22.50 -0.58
C LEU A 190 5.59 21.30 -0.92
N VAL A 191 5.39 20.16 -0.22
CA VAL A 191 6.07 18.91 -0.54
C VAL A 191 5.72 18.43 -1.95
N ALA A 192 4.46 18.50 -2.35
CA ALA A 192 4.03 18.12 -3.69
C ALA A 192 4.64 19.01 -4.77
N LEU A 193 4.70 20.33 -4.55
CA LEU A 193 5.32 21.27 -5.48
C LEU A 193 6.81 20.99 -5.64
N LEU A 194 7.50 20.67 -4.55
CA LEU A 194 8.89 20.24 -4.56
C LEU A 194 9.06 18.92 -5.33
N LEU A 195 8.17 17.95 -5.13
CA LEU A 195 8.17 16.66 -5.86
C LEU A 195 7.76 16.78 -7.33
N LEU A 196 7.05 17.84 -7.73
CA LEU A 196 6.73 18.09 -9.13
C LEU A 196 7.94 18.62 -9.92
N GLN A 197 8.96 19.16 -9.25
CA GLN A 197 10.17 19.65 -9.92
C GLN A 197 10.99 18.48 -10.48
N PRO A 198 11.25 18.45 -11.81
CA PRO A 198 11.86 17.30 -12.45
C PRO A 198 13.22 16.89 -11.86
N ALA A 199 14.03 17.89 -11.52
CA ALA A 199 15.35 17.67 -10.93
C ALA A 199 15.24 17.00 -9.55
N VAL A 200 14.32 17.47 -8.70
CA VAL A 200 14.15 16.97 -7.34
C VAL A 200 13.54 15.58 -7.36
N PHE A 201 12.50 15.36 -8.17
CA PHE A 201 11.89 14.05 -8.34
C PHE A 201 12.91 13.02 -8.85
N ASN A 202 13.68 13.35 -9.89
CA ASN A 202 14.69 12.44 -10.42
C ASN A 202 15.81 12.19 -9.39
N HIS A 203 16.21 13.21 -8.63
CA HIS A 203 17.20 13.08 -7.57
C HIS A 203 16.73 12.18 -6.42
N ILE A 204 15.49 12.36 -5.95
CA ILE A 204 14.87 11.55 -4.90
C ILE A 204 14.67 10.12 -5.40
N ALA A 205 14.17 9.95 -6.62
CA ALA A 205 13.98 8.64 -7.22
C ALA A 205 15.31 7.89 -7.30
N HIS A 206 16.36 8.54 -7.80
CA HIS A 206 17.70 7.96 -7.87
C HIS A 206 18.26 7.61 -6.49
N SER A 207 18.09 8.49 -5.50
CA SER A 207 18.55 8.27 -4.12
C SER A 207 17.84 7.10 -3.45
N LEU A 208 16.51 7.00 -3.61
CA LEU A 208 15.73 5.87 -3.11
C LEU A 208 16.17 4.57 -3.78
N LEU A 209 16.35 4.57 -5.10
CA LEU A 209 16.77 3.38 -5.84
C LEU A 209 18.16 2.90 -5.44
N LYS A 210 19.11 3.83 -5.24
CA LYS A 210 20.45 3.50 -4.75
C LYS A 210 20.41 2.87 -3.36
N ARG A 211 19.60 3.40 -2.44
CA ARG A 211 19.40 2.80 -1.10
C ARG A 211 18.80 1.40 -1.16
N MET A 212 18.11 1.09 -2.24
CA MET A 212 17.45 -0.19 -2.48
C MET A 212 18.28 -1.17 -3.32
N GLY A 213 19.53 -0.82 -3.65
CA GLY A 213 20.45 -1.69 -4.40
C GLY A 213 20.24 -1.69 -5.91
N GLY A 214 19.50 -0.73 -6.46
CA GLY A 214 19.34 -0.56 -7.91
C GLY A 214 20.47 0.26 -8.52
N ASN A 215 21.19 -0.31 -9.50
CA ASN A 215 22.21 0.39 -10.28
C ASN A 215 21.69 0.66 -11.69
N GLY A 216 21.11 1.83 -11.93
CA GLY A 216 20.68 2.26 -13.25
C GLY A 216 20.35 3.76 -13.30
N PRO A 217 20.69 4.47 -14.39
CA PRO A 217 20.28 5.86 -14.58
C PRO A 217 18.76 5.91 -14.80
N VAL A 218 18.08 6.72 -14.00
CA VAL A 218 16.63 6.87 -14.03
C VAL A 218 16.30 8.08 -14.87
N ALA A 219 16.16 7.90 -16.18
CA ALA A 219 15.70 8.94 -17.09
C ALA A 219 14.18 8.85 -17.24
N VAL A 220 13.44 9.25 -16.21
CA VAL A 220 11.97 9.22 -16.24
C VAL A 220 11.48 10.37 -17.11
N THR A 221 10.79 10.01 -18.19
CA THR A 221 10.20 11.01 -19.09
C THR A 221 8.81 11.39 -18.58
N TYR A 222 8.65 12.62 -18.08
CA TYR A 222 7.40 13.14 -17.50
C TYR A 222 6.18 13.02 -18.43
N ARG A 223 6.38 13.01 -19.75
CA ARG A 223 5.30 12.88 -20.75
C ARG A 223 4.48 11.60 -20.57
N GLY A 224 5.01 10.55 -19.95
CA GLY A 224 4.30 9.30 -19.66
C GLY A 224 3.54 9.26 -18.33
N LEU A 225 3.77 10.22 -17.43
CA LEU A 225 3.27 10.15 -16.04
C LEU A 225 1.91 10.81 -15.83
N GLY A 226 1.42 11.62 -16.77
CA GLY A 226 0.14 12.32 -16.63
C GLY A 226 -1.06 11.36 -16.46
N LEU A 227 -1.09 10.26 -17.21
CA LEU A 227 -2.15 9.26 -17.09
C LEU A 227 -2.11 8.47 -15.76
N PRO A 228 -0.95 7.93 -15.31
CA PRO A 228 -0.81 7.39 -13.96
C PRO A 228 -1.21 8.40 -12.87
N ALA A 229 -0.79 9.66 -12.99
CA ALA A 229 -1.12 10.71 -12.03
C ALA A 229 -2.63 10.94 -11.95
N LEU A 230 -3.31 11.05 -13.09
CA LEU A 230 -4.77 11.17 -13.15
C LEU A 230 -5.45 9.95 -12.51
N ALA A 231 -4.95 8.74 -12.79
CA ALA A 231 -5.50 7.51 -12.23
C ALA A 231 -5.38 7.46 -10.71
N TYR A 232 -4.24 7.88 -10.15
CA TYR A 232 -4.05 7.94 -8.70
C TYR A 232 -4.84 9.07 -8.06
N PHE A 233 -4.96 10.23 -8.70
CA PHE A 233 -5.87 11.30 -8.27
C PHE A 233 -7.32 10.78 -8.18
N LEU A 234 -7.82 10.10 -9.21
CA LEU A 234 -9.13 9.47 -9.19
C LEU A 234 -9.21 8.40 -8.09
N GLY A 235 -8.15 7.62 -7.88
CA GLY A 235 -8.03 6.67 -6.77
C GLY A 235 -8.25 7.33 -5.40
N TRP A 236 -7.65 8.50 -5.16
CA TRP A 236 -7.84 9.28 -3.93
C TRP A 236 -9.27 9.77 -3.78
N VAL A 237 -9.85 10.37 -4.82
CA VAL A 237 -11.23 10.87 -4.82
C VAL A 237 -12.24 9.75 -4.59
N LEU A 238 -12.11 8.64 -5.32
CA LEU A 238 -13.02 7.49 -5.20
C LEU A 238 -12.87 6.82 -3.84
N THR A 239 -11.65 6.61 -3.34
CA THR A 239 -11.46 6.00 -2.01
C THR A 239 -11.95 6.93 -0.90
N GLY A 240 -11.77 8.25 -1.03
CA GLY A 240 -12.36 9.23 -0.11
C GLY A 240 -13.89 9.23 -0.14
N THR A 241 -14.49 9.02 -1.32
CA THR A 241 -15.93 8.84 -1.48
C THR A 241 -16.41 7.54 -0.83
N SER A 242 -15.64 6.46 -0.95
CA SER A 242 -15.90 5.20 -0.25
C SER A 242 -15.84 5.38 1.27
N LEU A 243 -14.88 6.15 1.79
CA LEU A 243 -14.84 6.53 3.21
C LEU A 243 -16.09 7.30 3.63
N PHE A 244 -16.54 8.28 2.84
CA PHE A 244 -17.77 9.03 3.11
C PHE A 244 -18.99 8.11 3.25
N LEU A 245 -19.15 7.18 2.30
CA LEU A 245 -20.27 6.24 2.30
C LEU A 245 -20.21 5.28 3.49
N ALA A 246 -19.02 4.78 3.83
CA ALA A 246 -18.80 3.95 5.01
C ALA A 246 -19.11 4.71 6.31
N ALA A 247 -18.65 5.95 6.43
CA ALA A 247 -18.94 6.81 7.57
C ALA A 247 -20.44 7.08 7.70
N ARG A 248 -21.11 7.36 6.58
CA ARG A 248 -22.56 7.62 6.52
C ARG A 248 -23.42 6.40 6.85
N ALA A 249 -22.88 5.19 6.69
CA ALA A 249 -23.56 3.96 7.10
C ALA A 249 -23.66 3.81 8.62
N VAL A 250 -22.82 4.52 9.38
CA VAL A 250 -22.76 4.46 10.85
C VAL A 250 -23.25 5.77 11.49
N VAL A 251 -22.95 6.91 10.88
CA VAL A 251 -23.26 8.25 11.39
C VAL A 251 -24.08 9.02 10.37
N SER A 252 -25.04 9.82 10.80
CA SER A 252 -25.78 10.70 9.88
C SER A 252 -24.88 11.86 9.41
N LEU A 253 -24.30 11.72 8.22
CA LEU A 253 -23.45 12.73 7.58
C LEU A 253 -24.15 13.33 6.35
N PRO A 254 -24.25 14.67 6.24
CA PRO A 254 -24.83 15.32 5.06
C PRO A 254 -23.90 15.20 3.84
N TRP A 255 -24.48 15.14 2.64
CA TRP A 255 -23.73 15.01 1.37
C TRP A 255 -22.72 16.14 1.14
N ALA A 256 -22.99 17.32 1.68
CA ALA A 256 -22.13 18.47 1.53
C ALA A 256 -20.80 18.36 2.32
N ARG A 257 -20.62 17.32 3.16
CA ARG A 257 -19.33 16.96 3.79
C ARG A 257 -18.50 15.95 2.98
N LEU A 258 -18.96 15.53 1.80
CA LEU A 258 -18.21 14.64 0.92
C LEU A 258 -16.80 15.18 0.61
N PRO A 259 -16.61 16.46 0.22
CA PRO A 259 -15.28 17.00 -0.04
C PRO A 259 -14.36 16.93 1.18
N GLU A 260 -14.89 17.17 2.38
CA GLU A 260 -14.14 17.09 3.64
C GLU A 260 -13.55 15.69 3.80
N THR A 261 -14.38 14.64 3.69
CA THR A 261 -13.91 13.26 3.85
C THR A 261 -12.89 12.84 2.78
N ILE A 262 -13.02 13.34 1.54
CA ILE A 262 -12.02 13.13 0.49
C ILE A 262 -10.69 13.79 0.90
N GLY A 263 -10.74 15.03 1.40
CA GLY A 263 -9.57 15.74 1.90
C GLY A 263 -8.92 15.03 3.09
N LEU A 264 -9.69 14.58 4.08
CA LEU A 264 -9.15 13.86 5.26
C LEU A 264 -8.51 12.53 4.86
N TRP A 265 -9.13 11.79 3.94
CA TRP A 265 -8.54 10.56 3.38
C TRP A 265 -7.22 10.85 2.67
N ALA A 266 -7.17 11.90 1.86
CA ALA A 266 -5.98 12.29 1.13
C ALA A 266 -4.84 12.75 2.08
N ILE A 267 -5.14 13.55 3.10
CA ILE A 267 -4.16 14.00 4.11
C ILE A 267 -3.64 12.81 4.91
N SER A 268 -4.53 12.04 5.54
CA SER A 268 -4.15 10.87 6.36
C SER A 268 -3.39 9.82 5.55
N GLY A 269 -3.82 9.55 4.33
CA GLY A 269 -3.15 8.62 3.42
C GLY A 269 -1.76 9.10 2.99
N THR A 270 -1.60 10.39 2.71
CA THR A 270 -0.30 10.97 2.37
C THR A 270 0.66 10.97 3.56
N ILE A 271 0.18 11.32 4.77
CA ILE A 271 0.95 11.19 6.01
C ILE A 271 1.37 9.73 6.22
N GLY A 272 0.45 8.78 6.05
CA GLY A 272 0.73 7.35 6.14
C GLY A 272 1.82 6.89 5.15
N LEU A 273 1.75 7.36 3.90
CA LEU A 273 2.77 7.09 2.89
C LEU A 273 4.13 7.67 3.27
N LEU A 274 4.19 8.96 3.61
CA LEU A 274 5.43 9.62 4.01
C LEU A 274 6.05 8.96 5.23
N THR A 275 5.25 8.73 6.26
CA THR A 275 5.73 8.06 7.48
C THR A 275 6.16 6.63 7.21
N SER A 276 5.50 5.87 6.33
CA SER A 276 5.94 4.50 6.00
C SER A 276 7.33 4.43 5.35
N LEU A 277 7.81 5.52 4.75
CA LEU A 277 9.17 5.60 4.20
C LEU A 277 10.24 5.73 5.29
N PHE A 278 9.88 6.30 6.45
CA PHE A 278 10.81 6.61 7.54
C PHE A 278 10.61 5.73 8.79
N LEU A 279 9.37 5.38 9.09
CA LEU A 279 8.92 4.68 10.27
C LEU A 279 8.45 3.27 9.88
N PHE A 280 9.02 2.26 10.56
CA PHE A 280 8.73 0.84 10.34
C PHE A 280 7.36 0.43 10.92
N GLY A 281 6.28 1.00 10.38
CA GLY A 281 4.98 0.35 10.37
C GLY A 281 4.08 0.51 11.58
N LEU A 282 3.86 1.75 12.01
CA LEU A 282 2.70 2.07 12.83
C LEU A 282 1.50 2.38 11.92
N ALA A 283 0.28 2.11 12.41
CA ALA A 283 -0.99 2.46 11.78
C ALA A 283 -1.22 3.98 11.76
N VAL A 284 -0.21 4.76 11.34
CA VAL A 284 -0.17 6.22 11.38
C VAL A 284 -1.29 6.79 10.53
N ARG A 285 -1.58 6.18 9.37
CA ARG A 285 -2.70 6.58 8.52
C ARG A 285 -4.02 6.49 9.28
N GLU A 286 -4.26 5.37 9.93
CA GLU A 286 -5.52 5.09 10.64
C GLU A 286 -5.66 5.99 11.87
N VAL A 287 -4.58 6.20 12.63
CA VAL A 287 -4.55 7.15 13.74
C VAL A 287 -4.80 8.57 13.25
N ALA A 288 -4.06 9.03 12.23
CA ALA A 288 -4.24 10.34 11.63
C ALA A 288 -5.67 10.53 11.11
N LEU A 289 -6.24 9.53 10.43
CA LEU A 289 -7.62 9.57 9.95
C LEU A 289 -8.60 9.70 11.11
N SER A 290 -8.44 8.92 12.18
CA SER A 290 -9.32 8.99 13.35
C SER A 290 -9.25 10.35 14.07
N LEU A 291 -8.05 10.93 14.20
CA LEU A 291 -7.85 12.26 14.80
C LEU A 291 -8.45 13.37 13.94
N LEU A 292 -8.26 13.29 12.62
CA LEU A 292 -8.81 14.22 11.65
C LEU A 292 -10.35 14.14 11.59
N LEU A 293 -10.93 12.94 11.65
CA LEU A 293 -12.38 12.75 11.73
C LEU A 293 -12.96 13.24 13.06
N ALA A 294 -12.21 13.16 14.16
CA ALA A 294 -12.66 13.61 15.48
C ALA A 294 -12.93 15.13 15.55
N ALA A 295 -12.44 15.90 14.58
CA ALA A 295 -12.81 17.31 14.42
C ALA A 295 -14.27 17.51 13.96
N TYR A 296 -14.90 16.47 13.39
CA TYR A 296 -16.19 16.57 12.71
C TYR A 296 -17.30 15.72 13.30
N ILE A 297 -16.93 14.62 13.95
CA ILE A 297 -17.81 13.67 14.60
C ILE A 297 -17.24 13.31 15.97
N PRO A 298 -18.07 12.88 16.94
CA PRO A 298 -17.59 12.45 18.25
C PRO A 298 -16.44 11.44 18.14
N GLN A 299 -15.38 11.64 18.93
CA GLN A 299 -14.16 10.83 18.86
C GLN A 299 -14.38 9.30 18.87
N PRO A 300 -15.31 8.73 19.67
CA PRO A 300 -15.58 7.30 19.62
C PRO A 300 -16.08 6.82 18.25
N LEU A 301 -16.92 7.64 17.59
CA LEU A 301 -17.43 7.36 16.25
C LEU A 301 -16.34 7.56 15.19
N ALA A 302 -15.46 8.54 15.35
CA ALA A 302 -14.31 8.75 14.46
C ALA A 302 -13.38 7.52 14.41
N VAL A 303 -13.07 6.97 15.58
CA VAL A 303 -12.28 5.73 15.68
C VAL A 303 -13.02 4.55 15.06
N ALA A 304 -14.31 4.38 15.35
CA ALA A 304 -15.13 3.32 14.79
C ALA A 304 -15.19 3.36 13.25
N VAL A 305 -15.37 4.56 12.67
CA VAL A 305 -15.37 4.77 11.21
C VAL A 305 -14.00 4.45 10.60
N ALA A 306 -12.91 4.94 11.19
CA ALA A 306 -11.55 4.68 10.68
C ALA A 306 -11.24 3.17 10.66
N VAL A 307 -11.63 2.47 11.72
CA VAL A 307 -11.52 1.02 11.84
C VAL A 307 -12.38 0.29 10.82
N LEU A 308 -13.67 0.63 10.74
CA LEU A 308 -14.60 0.01 9.80
C LEU A 308 -14.07 0.16 8.38
N PHE A 309 -13.59 1.36 8.05
CA PHE A 309 -13.04 1.63 6.74
C PHE A 309 -11.77 0.81 6.46
N TRP A 310 -10.87 0.70 7.44
CA TRP A 310 -9.70 -0.17 7.33
C TRP A 310 -10.10 -1.63 7.05
N PHE A 311 -11.13 -2.17 7.70
CA PHE A 311 -11.67 -3.49 7.43
C PHE A 311 -12.24 -3.60 6.01
N LEU A 312 -13.05 -2.63 5.58
CA LEU A 312 -13.62 -2.60 4.23
C LEU A 312 -12.54 -2.60 3.15
N LEU A 313 -11.51 -1.76 3.31
CA LEU A 313 -10.36 -1.74 2.39
C LEU A 313 -9.64 -3.08 2.36
N THR A 314 -9.41 -3.68 3.54
CA THR A 314 -8.69 -4.97 3.64
C THR A 314 -9.50 -6.10 3.00
N ALA A 315 -10.80 -6.15 3.27
CA ALA A 315 -11.71 -7.12 2.68
C ALA A 315 -11.79 -6.96 1.16
N GLY A 316 -11.89 -5.72 0.67
CA GLY A 316 -11.89 -5.43 -0.76
C GLY A 316 -10.59 -5.82 -1.46
N GLU A 317 -9.44 -5.50 -0.86
CA GLU A 317 -8.11 -5.92 -1.37
C GLU A 317 -8.00 -7.45 -1.43
N LEU A 318 -8.44 -8.15 -0.38
CA LEU A 318 -8.39 -9.61 -0.31
C LEU A 318 -9.33 -10.25 -1.34
N PHE A 319 -10.54 -9.68 -1.51
CA PHE A 319 -11.50 -10.11 -2.52
C PHE A 319 -10.90 -9.99 -3.93
N TRP A 320 -10.37 -8.82 -4.31
CA TRP A 320 -9.78 -8.62 -5.63
C TRP A 320 -8.51 -9.45 -5.84
N ALA A 321 -7.67 -9.62 -4.81
CA ALA A 321 -6.53 -10.52 -4.87
C ALA A 321 -6.96 -11.98 -5.14
N GLY A 322 -8.02 -12.44 -4.48
CA GLY A 322 -8.61 -13.76 -4.72
C GLY A 322 -9.16 -13.91 -6.14
N VAL A 323 -9.93 -12.92 -6.61
CA VAL A 323 -10.50 -12.89 -7.97
C VAL A 323 -9.40 -12.94 -9.03
N PHE A 324 -8.38 -12.08 -8.95
CA PHE A 324 -7.29 -12.09 -9.94
C PHE A 324 -6.42 -13.34 -9.87
N ALA A 325 -6.21 -13.92 -8.68
CA ALA A 325 -5.52 -15.19 -8.54
C ALA A 325 -6.32 -16.34 -9.18
N PHE A 326 -7.64 -16.33 -9.05
CA PHE A 326 -8.53 -17.32 -9.68
C PHE A 326 -8.58 -17.15 -11.20
N LEU A 327 -8.81 -15.94 -11.70
CA LEU A 327 -8.86 -15.64 -13.14
C LEU A 327 -7.54 -15.97 -13.85
N ALA A 328 -6.40 -15.80 -13.17
CA ALA A 328 -5.11 -16.17 -13.73
C ALA A 328 -4.93 -17.68 -13.87
N ARG A 329 -5.53 -18.49 -12.98
CA ARG A 329 -5.51 -19.96 -13.10
C ARG A 329 -6.36 -20.47 -14.25
N LEU A 330 -7.49 -19.81 -14.54
CA LEU A 330 -8.38 -20.21 -15.64
C LEU A 330 -7.80 -19.94 -17.04
N ARG A 331 -6.73 -19.15 -17.13
CA ARG A 331 -6.08 -18.77 -18.40
C ARG A 331 -4.75 -19.48 -18.65
N GLN A 332 -4.31 -20.32 -17.71
CA GLN A 332 -3.16 -21.22 -17.85
C GLN A 332 -3.65 -22.59 -18.29
#